data_AF-A0A8D9FIU3-F1
#
_entry.id   AF-A0A8D9FIU3-F1
#
_cell.length_a   1.000
_cell.length_b   1.000
_cell.length_c   1.000
_cell.angle_alpha   90.00
_cell.angle_beta   90.00
_cell.angle_gamma   90.00
#
_symmetry.space_group_name_H-M   'P 1'
#
loop_
_entity.id
_entity.type
_entity.pdbx_description
1 polymer ?
#
loop_
_entity_poly.entity_id
_entity_poly.type
_entity_poly.pdbx_seq_one_letter_code
_entity_poly.pdbx_strand_id
1 'polypeptide(L)'
;MSRNSIRNCLEDYQRARLCFVRTMFSFSEKPYTLQLLQEFDFLDLLLPLLADRVHSIQHTALVTLGRLAAAKPLLQEILDKGVLASVLHKFNQQSKLYKKTALHVLTDLMNKDERLLH
;
A
#
# COMPACT_ATOMS: atom_id res chain seq x y z
N MET A 1 29.93 -9.70 16.28
CA MET A 1 28.70 -9.79 15.46
C MET A 1 28.87 -10.97 14.50
N SER A 2 27.94 -11.94 14.47
CA SER A 2 28.06 -13.14 13.61
C SER A 2 27.32 -12.98 12.27
N ARG A 3 27.72 -13.73 11.24
CA ARG A 3 27.01 -13.78 9.94
C ARG A 3 25.53 -14.13 10.11
N ASN A 4 25.21 -15.05 11.02
CA ASN A 4 23.83 -15.46 11.30
C ASN A 4 23.04 -14.33 11.98
N SER A 5 23.67 -13.59 12.90
CA SER A 5 23.03 -12.42 13.54
C SER A 5 22.67 -11.34 12.52
N ILE A 6 23.54 -11.08 11.54
CA ILE A 6 23.26 -10.11 10.46
C ILE A 6 22.10 -10.61 9.58
N ARG A 7 22.13 -11.89 9.17
CA ARG A 7 21.05 -12.49 8.36
C ARG A 7 19.71 -12.39 9.08
N ASN A 8 19.65 -12.80 10.34
CA ASN A 8 18.41 -12.80 11.12
C ASN A 8 17.83 -11.39 11.22
N CYS A 9 18.66 -10.37 11.50
CA CYS A 9 18.22 -8.97 11.54
C CYS A 9 17.58 -8.52 10.22
N LEU A 10 18.17 -8.87 9.07
CA LEU A 10 17.63 -8.53 7.75
C LEU A 10 16.31 -9.26 7.45
N GLU A 11 16.19 -10.53 7.85
CA GLU A 11 14.97 -11.32 7.69
C GLU A 11 13.84 -10.85 8.62
N ASP A 12 14.17 -10.48 9.86
CA ASP A 12 13.23 -9.94 10.83
C ASP A 12 12.63 -8.62 10.31
N TYR A 13 13.47 -7.75 9.73
CA TYR A 13 12.98 -6.52 9.10
C TYR A 13 12.02 -6.79 7.93
N GLN A 14 12.33 -7.77 7.07
CA GLN A 14 11.42 -8.17 5.98
C GLN A 14 10.09 -8.72 6.50
N ARG A 15 10.15 -9.57 7.54
CA ARG A 15 8.96 -10.13 8.19
C ARG A 15 8.11 -9.05 8.85
N ALA A 16 8.72 -8.09 9.53
CA ALA A 16 8.03 -6.97 10.16
C ALA A 16 7.26 -6.12 9.14
N ARG A 17 7.88 -5.80 7.98
CA ARG A 17 7.20 -5.05 6.92
C ARG A 17 6.03 -5.81 6.32
N LEU A 18 6.20 -7.11 6.04
CA LEU A 18 5.09 -7.93 5.55
C LEU A 18 3.96 -8.05 6.57
N CYS A 19 4.30 -8.20 7.85
CA CYS A 19 3.34 -8.25 8.95
C CYS A 19 2.53 -6.95 9.01
N PHE A 20 3.22 -5.80 9.03
CA PHE A 20 2.59 -4.48 9.05
C PHE A 20 1.54 -4.32 7.94
N VAL A 21 1.89 -4.63 6.68
CA VAL A 21 0.95 -4.48 5.57
C VAL A 21 -0.25 -5.40 5.72
N ARG A 22 -0.05 -6.65 6.15
CA ARG A 22 -1.16 -7.59 6.39
C ARG A 22 -2.07 -7.11 7.51
N THR A 23 -1.52 -6.52 8.57
CA THR A 23 -2.31 -5.93 9.65
C THR A 23 -3.13 -4.74 9.14
N MET A 24 -2.55 -3.85 8.32
CA MET A 24 -3.30 -2.76 7.68
C MET A 24 -4.44 -3.28 6.80
N PHE A 25 -4.21 -4.38 6.07
CA PHE A 25 -5.26 -5.05 5.32
C PHE A 25 -6.40 -5.51 6.24
N SER A 26 -6.09 -6.20 7.34
CA SER A 26 -7.12 -6.65 8.29
C SER A 26 -7.87 -5.49 8.96
N PHE A 27 -7.21 -4.35 9.18
CA PHE A 27 -7.91 -3.13 9.64
C PHE A 27 -8.81 -2.53 8.56
N SER A 28 -8.47 -2.69 7.28
CA SER A 28 -9.35 -2.24 6.19
C SER A 28 -10.67 -3.01 6.09
N GLU A 29 -10.74 -4.21 6.67
CA GLU A 29 -11.94 -5.07 6.64
C GLU A 29 -13.01 -4.66 7.67
N LYS A 30 -12.67 -3.81 8.64
CA LYS A 30 -13.56 -3.43 9.74
C LYS A 30 -13.84 -1.92 9.71
N PRO A 31 -15.11 -1.48 9.58
CA PRO A 31 -15.45 -0.05 9.47
C PRO A 31 -14.96 0.82 10.65
N TYR A 32 -15.02 0.31 11.87
CA TYR A 32 -14.57 1.03 13.06
C TYR A 32 -13.06 1.31 13.07
N THR A 33 -12.24 0.35 12.60
CA THR A 33 -10.78 0.56 12.56
C THR A 33 -10.36 1.55 11.48
N LEU A 34 -11.16 1.72 10.42
CA LEU A 34 -10.89 2.75 9.40
C LEU A 34 -10.97 4.16 9.99
N GLN A 35 -11.91 4.43 10.90
CA GLN A 35 -12.01 5.72 11.58
C GLN A 35 -10.78 5.98 12.45
N LEU A 36 -10.36 4.96 13.23
CA LEU A 36 -9.17 5.07 14.07
C LEU A 36 -7.89 5.24 13.24
N LEU A 37 -7.79 4.60 12.07
CA LEU A 37 -6.62 4.74 11.19
C LEU A 37 -6.39 6.17 10.74
N GLN A 38 -7.44 6.99 10.60
CA GLN A 38 -7.32 8.41 10.21
C GLN A 38 -6.64 9.28 11.28
N GLU A 39 -6.53 8.79 12.52
CA GLU A 39 -5.83 9.49 13.60
C GLU A 39 -4.31 9.29 13.56
N PHE A 40 -3.80 8.46 12.63
CA PHE A 40 -2.39 8.12 12.51
C PHE A 40 -1.87 8.35 11.09
N ASP A 41 -0.60 8.73 10.98
CA ASP A 41 0.10 8.87 9.69
C ASP A 41 0.51 7.51 9.08
N PHE A 42 -0.37 6.52 9.12
CA PHE A 42 -0.06 5.15 8.69
C PHE A 42 0.24 5.06 7.20
N LEU A 43 -0.33 5.95 6.37
CA LEU A 43 -0.04 6.02 4.94
C LEU A 43 1.43 6.36 4.68
N ASP A 44 2.07 7.18 5.50
CA ASP A 44 3.50 7.51 5.33
C ASP A 44 4.41 6.30 5.55
N LEU A 45 3.93 5.30 6.29
CA LEU A 45 4.60 4.01 6.45
C LEU A 45 4.22 3.00 5.37
N LEU A 46 2.98 3.04 4.87
CA LEU A 46 2.46 2.11 3.86
C LEU A 46 2.97 2.42 2.45
N LEU A 47 2.96 3.70 2.06
CA LEU A 47 3.27 4.11 0.69
C LEU A 47 4.69 3.74 0.23
N PRO A 48 5.75 3.86 1.05
CA PRO A 48 7.07 3.38 0.67
C PRO A 48 7.11 1.88 0.33
N LEU A 49 6.22 1.08 0.92
CA LEU A 49 6.17 -0.37 0.72
C LEU A 49 5.61 -0.78 -0.64
N LEU A 50 4.93 0.13 -1.36
CA LEU A 50 4.56 -0.06 -2.76
C LEU A 50 5.79 -0.19 -3.67
N ALA A 51 6.94 0.32 -3.23
CA ALA A 51 8.23 0.25 -3.89
C ALA A 51 9.25 -0.64 -3.14
N ASP A 52 8.78 -1.53 -2.24
CA ASP A 52 9.66 -2.45 -1.50
C ASP A 52 10.51 -3.31 -2.45
N ARG A 53 11.68 -3.77 -2.02
CA ARG A 53 12.51 -4.66 -2.84
C ARG A 53 11.94 -6.08 -2.93
N VAL A 54 11.12 -6.48 -1.97
CA VAL A 54 10.48 -7.80 -1.90
C VAL A 54 9.11 -7.73 -2.59
N HIS A 55 8.94 -8.50 -3.67
CA HIS A 55 7.73 -8.46 -4.49
C HIS A 55 6.45 -8.85 -3.73
N SER A 56 6.52 -9.78 -2.78
CA SER A 56 5.35 -10.14 -1.97
C SER A 56 4.87 -8.96 -1.12
N ILE A 57 5.79 -8.18 -0.55
CA ILE A 57 5.47 -6.96 0.22
C ILE A 57 4.84 -5.91 -0.70
N GLN A 58 5.45 -5.64 -1.86
CA GLN A 58 4.88 -4.72 -2.86
C GLN A 58 3.45 -5.08 -3.25
N HIS A 59 3.22 -6.34 -3.59
CA HIS A 59 1.91 -6.82 -4.01
C HIS A 59 0.88 -6.70 -2.89
N THR A 60 1.22 -7.14 -1.68
CA THR A 60 0.31 -7.02 -0.53
C THR A 60 0.04 -5.55 -0.20
N ALA A 61 1.03 -4.66 -0.31
CA ALA A 61 0.86 -3.23 -0.04
C ALA A 61 -0.11 -2.60 -1.03
N LEU A 62 0.03 -2.93 -2.32
CA LEU A 62 -0.84 -2.44 -3.37
C LEU A 62 -2.29 -2.92 -3.22
N VAL A 63 -2.49 -4.21 -2.89
CA VAL A 63 -3.82 -4.76 -2.61
C VAL A 63 -4.46 -4.08 -1.40
N THR A 64 -3.67 -3.89 -0.33
CA THR A 64 -4.12 -3.21 0.89
C THR A 64 -4.53 -1.78 0.62
N LEU A 65 -3.75 -1.05 -0.16
CA LEU A 65 -4.06 0.31 -0.59
C LEU A 65 -5.38 0.37 -1.38
N GLY A 66 -5.58 -0.56 -2.31
CA GLY A 66 -6.85 -0.66 -3.06
C GLY A 66 -8.06 -0.91 -2.16
N ARG A 67 -7.90 -1.70 -1.09
CA ARG A 67 -8.95 -1.90 -0.09
C ARG A 67 -9.22 -0.65 0.75
N LEU A 68 -8.17 0.00 1.25
CA LEU A 68 -8.30 1.24 2.02
C LEU A 68 -8.96 2.34 1.19
N ALA A 69 -8.58 2.47 -0.07
CA ALA A 69 -9.19 3.41 -1.01
C ALA A 69 -10.65 3.11 -1.36
N ALA A 70 -11.15 1.90 -1.07
CA ALA A 70 -12.57 1.63 -1.20
C ALA A 70 -13.41 2.29 -0.10
N ALA A 71 -12.79 2.71 1.00
CA ALA A 71 -13.43 3.48 2.04
C ALA A 71 -13.34 4.98 1.73
N LYS A 72 -14.50 5.66 1.61
CA LYS A 72 -14.58 7.10 1.33
C LYS A 72 -13.65 7.98 2.20
N PRO A 73 -13.54 7.76 3.53
CA PRO A 73 -12.72 8.63 4.38
C PRO A 73 -11.23 8.59 4.05
N LEU A 74 -10.71 7.45 3.60
CA LEU A 74 -9.29 7.27 3.28
C LEU A 74 -8.96 7.57 1.82
N LEU A 75 -9.94 7.54 0.93
CA LEU A 75 -9.73 7.80 -0.49
C LEU A 75 -9.09 9.18 -0.72
N GLN A 76 -9.61 10.23 -0.10
CA GLN A 76 -9.10 11.59 -0.29
C GLN A 76 -7.65 11.73 0.20
N GLU A 77 -7.35 11.19 1.38
CA GLU A 77 -5.99 11.21 1.92
C GLU A 77 -5.00 10.45 1.02
N ILE A 78 -5.41 9.31 0.46
CA ILE A 78 -4.61 8.53 -0.49
C ILE A 78 -4.34 9.31 -1.78
N LEU A 79 -5.33 10.05 -2.29
CA LEU A 79 -5.17 10.88 -3.49
C LEU A 79 -4.22 12.06 -3.24
N ASP A 80 -4.38 12.74 -2.10
CA ASP A 80 -3.58 13.90 -1.72
C ASP A 80 -2.09 13.54 -1.52
N LYS A 81 -1.77 12.31 -1.11
CA LYS A 81 -0.38 11.83 -1.01
C LYS A 81 0.27 11.42 -2.35
N GLY A 82 -0.36 11.71 -3.49
CA GLY A 82 0.27 11.56 -4.82
C GLY A 82 0.54 10.12 -5.22
N VAL A 83 -0.24 9.17 -4.71
CA VAL A 83 -0.08 7.73 -4.93
C VAL A 83 -0.16 7.34 -6.41
N LEU A 84 -1.00 8.03 -7.18
CA LEU A 84 -1.12 7.80 -8.62
C LEU A 84 0.22 8.01 -9.33
N ALA A 85 0.90 9.13 -9.04
CA ALA A 85 2.19 9.44 -9.64
C ALA A 85 3.29 8.46 -9.20
N SER A 86 3.28 8.05 -7.93
CA SER A 86 4.31 7.14 -7.38
C SER A 86 4.21 5.72 -7.96
N VAL A 87 2.99 5.20 -8.13
CA VAL A 87 2.75 3.89 -8.76
C VAL A 87 3.09 3.93 -10.26
N LEU A 88 2.73 5.01 -10.95
CA LEU A 88 3.00 5.18 -12.38
C LEU A 88 4.50 5.33 -12.70
N HIS A 89 5.24 6.08 -11.88
CA HIS A 89 6.67 6.34 -12.12
C HIS A 89 7.49 5.04 -12.25
N LYS A 90 7.16 4.00 -11.48
CA LYS A 90 7.89 2.71 -11.53
C LYS A 90 7.18 1.67 -12.39
N PHE A 91 6.01 1.98 -12.93
CA PHE A 91 5.12 1.02 -13.56
C PHE A 91 5.82 0.17 -14.62
N ASN A 92 6.59 0.78 -15.53
CA ASN A 92 7.26 0.08 -16.64
C ASN A 92 8.33 -0.94 -16.17
N GLN A 93 8.94 -0.72 -15.01
CA GLN A 93 10.01 -1.55 -14.46
C GLN A 93 9.51 -2.71 -13.60
N GLN A 94 8.20 -2.78 -13.35
CA GLN A 94 7.59 -3.76 -12.45
C GLN A 94 7.17 -5.05 -13.16
N SER A 95 6.98 -6.12 -12.36
CA SER A 95 6.51 -7.41 -12.84
C SER A 95 5.13 -7.32 -13.50
N LYS A 96 4.80 -8.25 -14.40
CA LYS A 96 3.49 -8.31 -15.06
C LYS A 96 2.33 -8.39 -14.05
N LEU A 97 2.53 -9.13 -12.95
CA LEU A 97 1.53 -9.26 -11.89
C LEU A 97 1.32 -7.94 -11.16
N TYR A 98 2.40 -7.24 -10.77
CA TYR A 98 2.31 -5.91 -10.16
C TYR A 98 1.57 -4.94 -11.07
N LYS A 99 1.93 -4.88 -12.36
CA LYS A 99 1.29 -4.00 -13.35
C LYS A 99 -0.22 -4.24 -13.43
N LYS A 100 -0.65 -5.50 -13.47
CA LYS A 100 -2.07 -5.86 -13.52
C LYS A 100 -2.81 -5.40 -12.26
N THR A 101 -2.27 -5.67 -11.08
CA THR A 101 -2.85 -5.23 -9.81
C THR A 101 -2.88 -3.71 -9.70
N ALA A 102 -1.81 -3.03 -10.15
CA ALA A 102 -1.70 -1.58 -10.11
C ALA A 102 -2.74 -0.94 -11.02
N LEU A 103 -2.89 -1.40 -12.26
CA LEU A 103 -3.93 -0.90 -13.16
C LEU A 103 -5.31 -1.07 -12.55
N HIS A 104 -5.62 -2.21 -11.95
CA HIS A 104 -6.93 -2.41 -11.32
C HIS A 104 -7.18 -1.42 -10.18
N VAL A 105 -6.20 -1.24 -9.29
CA VAL A 105 -6.29 -0.29 -8.17
C VAL A 105 -6.39 1.16 -8.66
N LEU A 106 -5.60 1.54 -9.67
CA LEU A 106 -5.64 2.88 -10.26
C LEU A 106 -6.99 3.17 -10.94
N THR A 107 -7.52 2.22 -11.71
CA THR A 107 -8.85 2.35 -12.32
C THR A 107 -9.94 2.48 -11.26
N ASP A 108 -9.88 1.67 -10.20
CA ASP A 108 -10.83 1.73 -9.09
C ASP A 108 -10.75 3.05 -8.32
N LEU A 109 -9.55 3.61 -8.16
CA LEU A 109 -9.32 4.93 -7.57
C LEU A 109 -9.93 6.03 -8.44
N MET A 110 -9.61 6.03 -9.74
CA MET A 110 -10.07 7.05 -10.69
C MET A 110 -11.59 7.05 -10.84
N ASN A 111 -12.24 5.87 -10.86
CA ASN A 111 -13.70 5.78 -10.96
C ASN A 111 -14.43 6.30 -9.71
N LYS A 112 -13.74 6.41 -8.57
CA LYS A 112 -14.32 6.87 -7.29
C LYS A 112 -14.02 8.33 -6.99
N ASP A 113 -13.14 8.96 -7.76
CA ASP A 113 -12.83 10.38 -7.61
C ASP A 113 -13.86 11.22 -8.37
N GLU A 114 -14.83 11.79 -7.64
CA GLU A 114 -15.87 12.67 -8.18
C GLU A 114 -15.29 13.95 -8.81
N ARG A 115 -14.03 14.33 -8.48
CA ARG A 115 -13.36 15.51 -9.03
C ARG A 115 -12.94 15.35 -10.50
N LEU A 116 -12.88 14.12 -11.02
CA LEU A 116 -12.54 13.84 -12.42
C LEU A 116 -13.78 13.83 -13.35
N LEU A 117 -14.99 13.98 -12.78
CA LEU A 117 -16.26 13.99 -13.50
C LEU A 117 -16.80 15.40 -13.78
N HIS A 118 -16.07 16.44 -13.38
CA HIS A 118 -16.36 17.86 -13.60
C HIS A 118 -15.15 18.57 -14.22
#